data_AF-A0A3P7MZ65-F1
#
_entry.id   AF-A0A3P7MZ65-F1
#
_cell.length_a   1.000
_cell.length_b   1.000
_cell.length_c   1.000
_cell.angle_alpha   90.00
_cell.angle_beta   90.00
_cell.angle_gamma   90.00
#
_symmetry.space_group_name_H-M   'P 1'
#
loop_
_entity.id
_entity.type
_entity.pdbx_description
1 polymer ?
#
loop_
_entity_poly.entity_id
_entity_poly.type
_entity_poly.pdbx_seq_one_letter_code
_entity_poly.pdbx_strand_id
1 'polypeptide(L)'
;MKEPNIVFVCDDFTNCYRFRYLRSCGKPIIGPALIRKRAVDGKPLLMPRPKRPLYVDSMEGVHITLSGLSSKDCCEAVDLVHFMGGCARRNFSPSTTHLITDKAKGRTYRVCIFFFFFGQFQSII
;
A
#
# COMPACT_ATOMS: atom_id res chain seq x y z
N MET A 1 12.29 30.84 2.61
CA MET A 1 11.76 30.41 1.31
C MET A 1 11.24 28.98 1.47
N LYS A 2 9.92 28.74 1.31
CA LYS A 2 9.38 27.38 1.22
C LYS A 2 9.80 26.85 -0.14
N GLU A 3 10.52 25.72 -0.20
CA GLU A 3 10.80 25.07 -1.47
C GLU A 3 9.47 24.76 -2.20
N PRO A 4 9.43 24.90 -3.53
CA PRO A 4 8.25 24.47 -4.28
C PRO A 4 7.96 22.99 -4.00
N ASN A 5 6.67 22.65 -3.87
CA ASN A 5 6.25 21.25 -3.72
C ASN A 5 6.47 20.51 -5.04
N ILE A 6 7.71 20.03 -5.26
CA ILE A 6 8.10 19.28 -6.45
C ILE A 6 7.71 17.81 -6.25
N VAL A 7 7.04 17.22 -7.23
CA VAL A 7 6.75 15.79 -7.30
C VAL A 7 7.36 15.21 -8.56
N PHE A 8 8.02 14.05 -8.42
CA PHE A 8 8.64 13.36 -9.54
C PHE A 8 7.68 12.32 -10.12
N VAL A 9 7.65 12.22 -11.44
CA VAL A 9 6.88 11.19 -12.13
C VAL A 9 7.84 10.11 -12.61
N CYS A 10 7.56 8.85 -12.24
CA CYS A 10 8.30 7.69 -12.72
C CYS A 10 7.32 6.66 -13.30
N ASP A 11 7.67 6.12 -14.46
CA ASP A 11 6.91 5.13 -15.22
C ASP A 11 7.03 3.70 -14.70
N ASP A 12 8.18 3.35 -14.13
CA ASP A 12 8.44 2.04 -13.50
C ASP A 12 9.07 2.19 -12.10
N PHE A 13 8.50 1.46 -11.12
CA PHE A 13 8.96 1.44 -9.72
C PHE A 13 9.77 0.19 -9.38
N THR A 14 9.84 -0.80 -10.28
CA THR A 14 10.46 -2.10 -10.03
C THR A 14 11.90 -2.15 -10.55
N ASN A 15 12.11 -1.82 -11.83
CA ASN A 15 13.39 -2.00 -12.51
C ASN A 15 14.09 -0.69 -12.90
N CYS A 16 13.59 0.46 -12.43
CA CYS A 16 14.14 1.77 -12.77
C CYS A 16 15.19 2.27 -11.75
N TYR A 17 16.43 2.52 -12.23
CA TYR A 17 17.50 3.08 -11.38
C TYR A 17 17.18 4.49 -10.87
N ARG A 18 16.50 5.32 -11.68
CA ARG A 18 16.10 6.69 -11.31
C ARG A 18 15.09 6.67 -10.15
N PHE A 19 14.13 5.74 -10.21
CA PHE A 19 13.19 5.54 -9.11
C PHE A 19 13.93 5.19 -7.81
N ARG A 20 14.87 4.24 -7.86
CA ARG A 20 15.65 3.84 -6.68
C ARG A 20 16.45 5.01 -6.10
N TYR A 21 17.09 5.80 -6.96
CA TYR A 21 17.81 7.00 -6.56
C TYR A 21 16.88 8.02 -5.89
N LEU A 22 15.78 8.42 -6.54
CA LEU A 22 14.83 9.39 -6.00
C LEU A 22 14.20 8.91 -4.69
N ARG A 23 13.88 7.61 -4.59
CA ARG A 23 13.35 6.98 -3.37
C ARG A 23 14.38 7.05 -2.24
N SER A 24 15.66 6.81 -2.54
CA SER A 24 16.76 6.92 -1.56
C SER A 24 16.95 8.34 -1.05
N CYS A 25 16.72 9.34 -1.90
CA CYS A 25 16.73 10.76 -1.54
C CYS A 25 15.46 11.22 -0.80
N GLY A 26 14.50 10.32 -0.57
CA GLY A 26 13.23 10.64 0.11
C GLY A 26 12.31 11.56 -0.68
N LYS A 27 12.51 11.69 -1.99
CA LYS A 27 11.68 12.57 -2.84
C LYS A 27 10.27 11.98 -3.02
N PRO A 28 9.23 12.81 -3.12
CA PRO A 28 7.87 12.37 -3.45
C PRO A 28 7.80 11.92 -4.91
N ILE A 29 7.31 10.70 -5.15
CA ILE A 29 7.27 10.10 -6.49
C ILE A 29 5.85 9.58 -6.75
N ILE A 30 5.32 9.81 -7.94
CA ILE A 30 4.06 9.27 -8.41
C ILE A 30 4.19 8.55 -9.76
N GLY A 31 3.25 7.64 -10.03
CA GLY A 31 3.13 6.96 -11.31
C GLY A 31 2.25 7.73 -12.31
N PRO A 32 2.49 7.59 -13.62
CA PRO A 32 1.66 8.23 -14.66
C PRO A 32 0.21 7.70 -14.65
N ALA A 33 0.00 6.45 -14.23
CA ALA A 33 -1.32 5.85 -14.14
C ALA A 33 -2.23 6.58 -13.14
N LEU A 34 -1.68 6.98 -11.98
CA LEU A 34 -2.39 7.79 -10.99
C LEU A 34 -2.83 9.14 -11.59
N ILE A 35 -1.92 9.83 -12.29
CA ILE A 35 -2.21 11.15 -12.89
C ILE A 35 -3.37 11.04 -13.87
N ARG A 36 -3.32 10.05 -14.77
CA ARG A 36 -4.39 9.79 -15.74
C ARG A 36 -5.72 9.51 -15.06
N LYS A 37 -5.75 8.60 -14.07
CA LYS A 37 -6.98 8.28 -13.33
C LYS A 37 -7.56 9.53 -12.68
N ARG A 38 -6.74 10.32 -11.98
CA ARG A 38 -7.19 11.54 -11.30
C ARG A 38 -7.72 12.61 -12.24
N ALA A 39 -7.08 12.77 -13.41
CA ALA A 39 -7.56 13.68 -14.45
C ALA A 39 -8.94 13.25 -14.98
N VAL A 40 -9.15 11.95 -15.21
CA VAL A 40 -10.45 11.40 -15.65
C VAL A 40 -11.52 11.55 -14.57
N ASP A 41 -11.16 11.26 -13.30
CA ASP A 41 -12.06 11.39 -12.16
C ASP A 41 -12.37 12.86 -11.77
N GLY A 42 -11.69 13.85 -12.37
CA GLY A 42 -11.79 15.25 -11.95
C GLY A 42 -11.27 15.53 -10.53
N LYS A 43 -10.41 14.65 -9.99
CA LYS A 43 -9.87 14.74 -8.64
C LYS A 43 -8.49 15.40 -8.63
N PRO A 44 -8.12 16.13 -7.57
CA PRO A 44 -6.78 16.66 -7.44
C PRO A 44 -5.74 15.55 -7.32
N LEU A 45 -4.51 15.85 -7.74
CA LEU A 45 -3.36 14.98 -7.50
C LEU A 45 -3.09 14.89 -5.99
N LEU A 46 -2.80 13.68 -5.53
CA LEU A 46 -2.38 13.46 -4.15
C LEU A 46 -0.88 13.79 -4.03
N MET A 47 -0.52 14.48 -2.95
CA MET A 47 0.87 14.55 -2.53
C MET A 47 1.23 13.26 -1.79
N PRO A 48 2.10 12.41 -2.35
CA PRO A 48 2.52 11.20 -1.68
C PRO A 48 3.31 11.55 -0.41
N ARG A 49 3.17 10.71 0.62
CA ARG A 49 3.94 10.90 1.86
C ARG A 49 5.44 10.69 1.58
N PRO A 50 6.35 11.32 2.35
CA PRO A 50 7.78 11.06 2.24
C PRO A 50 8.07 9.56 2.31
N LYS A 51 8.94 9.06 1.43
CA LYS A 51 9.31 7.63 1.31
C LYS A 51 8.14 6.67 0.98
N ARG A 52 6.95 7.18 0.63
CA ARG A 52 5.79 6.38 0.18
C ARG A 52 5.42 6.79 -1.25
N PRO A 53 6.15 6.31 -2.25
CA PRO A 53 5.83 6.59 -3.64
C PRO A 53 4.48 5.94 -4.02
N LEU A 54 3.72 6.57 -4.91
CA LEU A 54 2.36 6.16 -5.25
C LEU A 54 2.20 5.97 -6.75
N TYR A 55 2.13 4.72 -7.20
CA TYR A 55 1.97 4.36 -8.60
C TYR A 55 0.52 4.49 -9.07
N VAL A 56 -0.39 3.94 -8.27
CA VAL A 56 -1.85 3.98 -8.42
C VAL A 56 -2.48 4.06 -7.02
N ASP A 57 -3.78 4.31 -6.94
CA ASP A 57 -4.57 4.38 -5.70
C ASP A 57 -5.63 3.27 -5.64
N SER A 58 -5.40 2.14 -6.30
CA SER A 58 -6.33 0.99 -6.36
C SER A 58 -6.51 0.28 -5.02
N MET A 59 -5.54 0.38 -4.12
CA MET A 59 -5.58 -0.19 -2.77
C MET A 59 -5.78 0.88 -1.68
N GLU A 60 -6.31 2.05 -2.03
CA GLU A 60 -6.69 3.06 -1.04
C GLU A 60 -7.71 2.47 -0.04
N GLY A 61 -7.45 2.64 1.25
CA GLY A 61 -8.26 2.04 2.33
C GLY A 61 -8.00 0.56 2.59
N VAL A 62 -7.16 -0.11 1.80
CA VAL A 62 -6.78 -1.51 2.05
C VAL A 62 -5.68 -1.58 3.10
N HIS A 63 -5.95 -2.34 4.15
CA HIS A 63 -5.02 -2.61 5.23
C HIS A 63 -4.72 -4.11 5.23
N ILE A 64 -3.48 -4.48 4.90
CA ILE A 64 -3.05 -5.88 4.85
C ILE A 64 -2.31 -6.26 6.14
N THR A 65 -2.52 -7.50 6.57
CA THR A 65 -1.66 -8.20 7.52
C THR A 65 -0.95 -9.35 6.81
N LEU A 66 0.34 -9.52 7.06
CA LEU A 66 1.16 -10.58 6.47
C LEU A 66 1.46 -11.66 7.50
N SER A 67 1.38 -12.94 7.13
CA SER A 67 1.75 -14.05 8.02
C SER A 67 2.37 -15.21 7.25
N GLY A 68 3.39 -15.86 7.81
CA GLY A 68 3.96 -17.09 7.24
C GLY A 68 4.73 -16.95 5.92
N LEU A 69 4.95 -15.73 5.42
CA LEU A 69 5.73 -15.45 4.21
C LEU A 69 7.23 -15.36 4.51
N SER A 70 8.07 -15.59 3.50
CA SER A 70 9.50 -15.31 3.59
C SER A 70 9.75 -13.80 3.74
N SER A 71 10.91 -13.40 4.26
CA SER A 71 11.26 -11.98 4.39
C SER A 71 11.27 -11.24 3.05
N LYS A 72 11.67 -11.93 1.97
CA LYS A 72 11.68 -11.37 0.62
C LYS A 72 10.26 -11.07 0.14
N ASP A 73 9.38 -12.07 0.21
CA ASP A 73 7.99 -11.94 -0.25
C ASP A 73 7.21 -10.94 0.61
N CYS A 74 7.51 -10.88 1.91
CA CYS A 74 6.98 -9.84 2.79
C CYS A 74 7.35 -8.43 2.30
N CYS A 75 8.64 -8.19 2.05
CA CYS A 75 9.11 -6.87 1.61
C CYS A 75 8.50 -6.49 0.25
N GLU A 76 8.45 -7.43 -0.69
CA GLU A 76 7.86 -7.22 -2.02
C GLU A 76 6.36 -6.91 -1.93
N ALA A 77 5.60 -7.69 -1.16
CA ALA A 77 4.18 -7.45 -0.95
C ALA A 77 3.92 -6.08 -0.28
N VAL A 78 4.72 -5.71 0.73
CA VAL A 78 4.61 -4.40 1.38
C VAL A 78 4.87 -3.26 0.38
N ASP A 79 5.92 -3.37 -0.43
CA ASP A 79 6.27 -2.35 -1.42
C ASP A 79 5.15 -2.20 -2.47
N LEU A 80 4.66 -3.31 -3.03
CA LEU A 80 3.57 -3.28 -4.01
C LEU A 80 2.28 -2.68 -3.44
N VAL A 81 1.87 -3.10 -2.24
CA VAL A 81 0.67 -2.54 -1.58
C VAL A 81 0.85 -1.05 -1.32
N HIS A 82 2.03 -0.61 -0.90
CA HIS A 82 2.31 0.80 -0.70
C HIS A 82 2.29 1.61 -2.00
N PHE A 83 2.81 1.05 -3.09
CA PHE A 83 2.74 1.68 -4.42
C PHE A 83 1.30 1.82 -4.91
N MET A 84 0.39 0.97 -4.45
CA MET A 84 -1.04 1.04 -4.76
C MET A 84 -1.87 1.85 -3.76
N GLY A 85 -1.23 2.50 -2.77
CA GLY A 85 -1.90 3.35 -1.79
C GLY A 85 -2.42 2.63 -0.53
N GLY A 86 -2.15 1.33 -0.40
CA GLY A 86 -2.53 0.53 0.75
C GLY A 86 -1.56 0.63 1.92
N CYS A 87 -2.02 0.14 3.07
CA CYS A 87 -1.25 0.02 4.30
C CYS A 87 -0.93 -1.44 4.60
N ALA A 88 0.25 -1.71 5.15
CA ALA A 88 0.69 -3.04 5.51
C ALA A 88 1.19 -3.03 6.95
N ARG A 89 0.81 -4.07 7.71
CA ARG A 89 1.22 -4.27 9.09
C ARG A 89 1.68 -5.72 9.28
N ARG A 90 2.69 -5.90 10.13
CA ARG A 90 3.18 -7.24 10.48
C ARG A 90 2.21 -7.98 11.41
N ASN A 91 1.63 -7.25 12.35
CA ASN A 91 0.70 -7.81 13.33
C ASN A 91 -0.73 -7.49 12.93
N PHE A 92 -1.63 -8.43 13.23
CA PHE A 92 -3.06 -8.22 13.06
C PHE A 92 -3.52 -6.99 13.85
N SER A 93 -4.34 -6.17 13.18
CA SER A 93 -5.05 -5.03 13.76
C SER A 93 -6.54 -5.16 13.40
N PRO A 94 -7.48 -4.66 14.22
CA PRO A 94 -8.89 -4.58 13.85
C PRO A 94 -9.13 -3.77 12.56
N SER A 95 -8.21 -2.87 12.20
CA SER A 95 -8.26 -2.15 10.91
C SER A 95 -7.86 -3.01 9.71
N THR A 96 -7.44 -4.26 9.91
CA THR A 96 -7.03 -5.16 8.83
C THR A 96 -8.24 -5.50 7.99
N THR A 97 -8.10 -5.36 6.68
CA THR A 97 -9.11 -5.73 5.68
C THR A 97 -8.79 -7.04 5.00
N HIS A 98 -7.49 -7.36 4.84
CA HIS A 98 -7.03 -8.53 4.11
C HIS A 98 -5.85 -9.19 4.84
N LEU A 99 -5.83 -10.53 4.83
CA LEU A 99 -4.71 -11.33 5.31
C LEU A 99 -4.02 -11.97 4.09
N ILE A 100 -2.69 -11.83 4.00
CA ILE A 100 -1.88 -12.55 3.02
C ILE A 100 -1.03 -13.56 3.79
N THR A 101 -1.19 -14.84 3.45
CA THR A 101 -0.48 -15.95 4.10
C THR A 101 -0.21 -17.08 3.11
N ASP A 102 0.96 -17.71 3.21
CA ASP A 102 1.31 -18.92 2.44
C ASP A 102 0.47 -20.13 2.87
N LYS A 103 0.14 -20.21 4.16
CA LYS A 103 -0.56 -21.36 4.75
C LYS A 103 -1.77 -20.91 5.55
N ALA A 104 -2.87 -21.64 5.41
CA ALA A 104 -4.09 -21.51 6.19
C ALA A 104 -3.93 -22.04 7.63
N LYS A 105 -2.93 -21.54 8.36
CA LYS A 105 -2.59 -22.00 9.71
C LYS A 105 -2.02 -20.89 10.58
N GLY A 106 -1.94 -21.17 11.88
CA GLY A 106 -1.36 -20.27 12.87
C GLY A 106 -2.37 -19.31 13.50
N ARG A 107 -1.91 -18.59 14.54
CA ARG A 107 -2.75 -17.72 15.36
C ARG A 107 -3.35 -16.56 14.55
N THR A 108 -2.53 -15.89 13.73
CA THR A 108 -2.98 -14.76 12.90
C THR A 108 -4.09 -15.17 11.94
N TYR A 109 -3.96 -16.31 11.27
CA TYR A 109 -5.00 -16.83 10.37
C TYR A 109 -6.32 -17.10 11.08
N ARG A 110 -6.27 -17.79 12.25
CA ARG A 110 -7.47 -18.07 13.05
C ARG A 110 -8.15 -16.79 13.54
N VAL A 111 -7.37 -15.82 14.01
CA VAL A 111 -7.89 -14.51 14.45
C VAL A 111 -8.53 -13.76 13.29
N CYS A 112 -7.90 -13.74 12.11
CA CYS A 112 -8.46 -13.10 10.93
C CYS A 112 -9.77 -13.76 10.48
N ILE A 113 -9.83 -15.10 10.40
CA ILE A 113 -11.10 -15.79 10.06
C ILE A 113 -12.18 -15.41 11.06
N PHE A 114 -11.88 -15.53 12.35
CA PHE A 114 -12.84 -15.21 13.40
C PHE A 114 -13.33 -13.77 13.25
N PHE A 115 -12.41 -12.81 13.09
CA PHE A 115 -12.77 -11.41 12.94
C PHE A 115 -13.53 -11.11 11.65
N PHE A 116 -13.13 -11.69 10.52
CA PHE A 116 -13.81 -11.45 9.23
C PHE A 116 -15.16 -12.14 9.15
N PHE A 117 -15.34 -13.29 9.80
CA PHE A 117 -16.61 -14.00 9.81
C PHE A 117 -17.58 -13.40 10.82
N PHE A 118 -17.13 -13.11 12.04
CA PHE A 118 -18.00 -12.58 13.11
C PHE A 118 -18.11 -11.06 13.13
N GLY A 119 -17.12 -10.33 12.62
CA GLY A 119 -17.17 -8.86 12.53
C GLY A 119 -18.23 -8.34 11.56
N GLN A 120 -18.64 -9.15 10.58
CA GLN A 120 -19.76 -8.81 9.69
C GLN A 120 -21.12 -8.83 10.40
N PHE A 121 -21.25 -9.51 11.56
CA PHE A 121 -22.49 -9.51 12.34
C PHE A 121 -22.69 -8.25 13.18
N GLN A 122 -21.63 -7.48 13.49
CA GLN A 122 -21.77 -6.23 14.25
C GLN A 122 -22.23 -5.03 13.41
N SER A 123 -22.29 -5.14 12.08
CA SER A 123 -22.87 -4.10 11.22
C SER A 123 -24.36 -4.32 10.89
N ILE A 124 -25.00 -5.32 11.52
CA ILE A 124 -26.39 -5.73 11.25
C ILE A 124 -27.29 -5.60 12.50
N ILE A 125 -26.77 -5.06 13.62
CA ILE A 125 -27.55 -4.74 14.83
C ILE A 125 -27.30 -3.28 15.19
#